data_AF-A0A7S3PCF3-F1
#
_entry.id   AF-A0A7S3PCF3-F1
#
_cell.length_a   1.000
_cell.length_b   1.000
_cell.length_c   1.000
_cell.angle_alpha   90.00
_cell.angle_beta   90.00
_cell.angle_gamma   90.00
#
_symmetry.space_group_name_H-M   'P 1'
#
loop_
_entity.id
_entity.type
_entity.pdbx_description
1 polymer ?
#
loop_
_entity_poly.entity_id
_entity_poly.type
_entity_poly.pdbx_seq_one_letter_code
_entity_poly.pdbx_strand_id
1 'polypeptide(L)'
;MIKFLKKKAEDSEEVKTEFKLSDNVYADSIIDADNDTVGLWLGAGVMLEYTYDDATALLTKNLEAAKLQKKTHQEDLDFLKDQIVTTEVSIARVYNHDVKIRREMKGKEKE
;
A
#
# COMPACT_ATOMS: atom_id res chain seq x y z
N MET A 1 -18.29 5.22 3.69
CA MET A 1 -19.37 4.64 4.51
C MET A 1 -19.53 5.38 5.83
N ILE A 2 -18.55 5.41 6.74
CA ILE A 2 -18.68 6.10 8.04
C ILE A 2 -19.06 7.59 7.89
N LYS A 3 -18.41 8.33 7.00
CA LYS A 3 -18.79 9.73 6.66
C LYS A 3 -20.21 9.87 6.11
N PHE A 4 -20.73 8.84 5.44
CA PHE A 4 -22.09 8.82 4.89
C PHE A 4 -23.11 8.52 5.99
N LEU A 5 -22.82 7.55 6.88
CA LEU A 5 -23.63 7.26 8.05
C LEU A 5 -23.69 8.45 9.00
N LYS A 6 -22.55 9.10 9.27
CA LYS A 6 -22.50 10.32 10.09
C LYS A 6 -23.37 11.45 9.54
N LYS A 7 -23.33 11.69 8.23
CA LYS A 7 -24.19 12.68 7.57
C LYS A 7 -25.68 12.32 7.66
N LYS A 8 -26.02 11.05 7.50
CA LYS A 8 -27.40 10.56 7.60
C LYS A 8 -27.93 10.58 9.04
N ALA A 9 -27.05 10.42 10.03
CA ALA A 9 -27.37 10.63 11.44
C ALA A 9 -27.70 12.11 11.74
N GLU A 10 -26.93 13.04 11.17
CA GLU A 10 -27.21 14.49 11.27
C GLU A 10 -28.56 14.87 10.63
N ASP A 11 -28.94 14.18 9.55
CA ASP A 11 -30.23 14.36 8.87
C ASP A 11 -31.40 13.59 9.53
N SER A 12 -31.13 12.79 10.58
CA SER A 12 -32.08 11.86 11.24
C SER A 12 -32.86 10.96 10.26
N GLU A 13 -32.18 10.51 9.21
CA GLU A 13 -32.78 9.66 8.16
C GLU A 13 -32.32 8.20 8.28
N GLU A 14 -33.28 7.28 8.21
CA GLU A 14 -33.02 5.85 8.08
C GLU A 14 -32.27 5.54 6.77
N VAL A 15 -31.22 4.71 6.86
CA VAL A 15 -30.43 4.30 5.69
C VAL A 15 -30.93 2.96 5.17
N LYS A 16 -31.61 2.98 4.03
CA LYS A 16 -31.96 1.76 3.28
C LYS A 16 -30.74 1.25 2.51
N THR A 17 -30.32 0.03 2.78
CA THR A 17 -29.17 -0.59 2.12
C THR A 17 -29.35 -2.10 1.99
N GLU A 18 -28.64 -2.70 1.05
CA GLU A 18 -28.61 -4.15 0.88
C GLU A 18 -27.43 -4.71 1.68
N PHE A 19 -27.73 -5.46 2.75
CA PHE A 19 -26.71 -6.10 3.57
C PHE A 19 -26.19 -7.36 2.89
N LYS A 20 -24.86 -7.45 2.79
CA LYS A 20 -24.18 -8.60 2.18
C LYS A 20 -24.10 -9.76 3.17
N LEU A 21 -24.90 -10.80 2.97
CA LEU A 21 -24.87 -12.04 3.77
C LEU A 21 -23.79 -13.02 3.29
N SER A 22 -23.58 -13.07 1.98
CA SER A 22 -22.56 -13.89 1.32
C SER A 22 -22.12 -13.22 0.01
N ASP A 23 -21.15 -13.79 -0.70
CA ASP A 23 -20.57 -13.15 -1.90
C ASP A 23 -21.59 -12.84 -3.00
N ASN A 24 -22.65 -13.64 -3.12
CA ASN A 24 -23.72 -13.45 -4.10
C ASN A 24 -25.11 -13.31 -3.47
N VAL A 25 -25.22 -13.07 -2.16
CA VAL A 25 -26.52 -13.04 -1.44
C VAL A 25 -26.74 -11.70 -0.74
N TYR A 26 -27.68 -10.97 -1.36
CA TYR A 26 -28.35 -9.71 -1.02
C TYR A 26 -29.45 -9.84 0.05
N ALA A 27 -29.53 -9.00 1.08
CA ALA A 27 -30.77 -8.82 1.85
C ALA A 27 -31.07 -7.34 2.08
N ASP A 28 -32.31 -6.92 1.80
CA ASP A 28 -32.76 -5.56 2.10
C ASP A 28 -32.72 -5.31 3.60
N SER A 29 -32.18 -4.17 4.00
CA SER A 29 -32.02 -3.79 5.41
C SER A 29 -32.19 -2.29 5.59
N ILE A 30 -32.70 -1.91 6.76
CA ILE A 30 -32.82 -0.53 7.20
C ILE A 30 -31.89 -0.36 8.38
N ILE A 31 -30.97 0.61 8.29
CA ILE A 31 -29.99 0.91 9.34
C ILE A 31 -30.41 2.21 10.01
N ASP A 32 -30.59 2.15 11.32
CA ASP A 32 -30.72 3.34 12.17
C ASP A 32 -29.36 4.01 12.32
N ALA A 33 -29.28 5.26 11.89
CA ALA A 33 -28.04 6.03 11.91
C ALA A 33 -27.67 6.56 13.31
N ASP A 34 -28.59 6.47 14.28
CA ASP A 34 -28.45 6.98 15.65
C ASP A 34 -27.47 6.18 16.53
N ASN A 35 -27.12 4.96 16.13
CA ASN A 35 -26.04 4.21 16.76
C ASN A 35 -24.70 4.81 16.30
N ASP A 36 -24.18 5.80 17.04
CA ASP A 36 -22.94 6.56 16.78
C ASP A 36 -21.65 5.70 16.79
N THR A 37 -21.77 4.39 16.64
CA THR A 37 -20.69 3.40 16.73
C THR A 37 -20.63 2.47 15.54
N VAL A 38 -19.42 1.97 15.26
CA VAL A 38 -19.12 1.01 14.19
C VAL A 38 -18.14 -0.04 14.67
N GLY A 39 -18.35 -1.30 14.26
CA GLY A 39 -17.39 -2.37 14.45
C GLY A 39 -16.29 -2.33 13.39
N LEU A 40 -15.04 -2.15 13.81
CA LEU A 40 -13.86 -2.25 12.96
C LEU A 40 -13.09 -3.53 13.24
N TRP A 41 -12.70 -4.21 12.17
CA TRP A 41 -11.80 -5.36 12.25
C TRP A 41 -10.34 -4.88 12.19
N LEU A 42 -9.57 -5.17 13.24
CA LEU A 42 -8.18 -4.75 13.36
C LEU A 42 -7.18 -5.84 12.93
N GLY A 43 -7.67 -7.06 12.71
CA GLY A 43 -6.88 -8.23 12.33
C GLY A 43 -6.73 -9.22 13.48
N ALA A 44 -6.04 -10.33 13.21
CA ALA A 44 -5.74 -11.38 14.20
C ALA A 44 -6.94 -11.91 15.02
N GLY A 45 -8.14 -11.95 14.43
CA GLY A 45 -9.35 -12.40 15.14
C GLY A 45 -10.11 -11.30 15.88
N VAL A 46 -9.64 -10.05 15.88
CA VAL A 46 -10.12 -9.00 16.77
C VAL A 46 -10.96 -7.97 16.03
N MET A 47 -12.20 -7.80 16.52
CA MET A 47 -13.10 -6.69 16.19
C MET A 47 -13.24 -5.80 17.43
N LEU A 48 -13.19 -4.48 17.23
CA LEU A 48 -13.46 -3.49 18.27
C LEU A 48 -14.50 -2.49 17.79
N GLU A 49 -15.32 -2.03 18.73
CA GLU A 49 -16.31 -0.99 18.50
C GLU A 49 -15.67 0.39 18.68
N TYR A 50 -15.95 1.30 17.76
CA TYR A 50 -15.44 2.66 17.74
C TYR A 50 -16.57 3.64 17.47
N THR A 51 -16.47 4.86 17.99
CA THR A 51 -17.34 5.96 17.58
C THR A 51 -17.08 6.34 16.12
N TYR A 52 -18.04 7.02 15.47
CA TYR A 52 -17.83 7.50 14.10
C TYR A 52 -16.58 8.39 13.96
N ASP A 53 -16.27 9.20 14.98
CA ASP A 53 -15.11 10.09 14.98
C ASP A 53 -13.80 9.34 15.13
N ASP A 54 -13.71 8.43 16.11
CA ASP A 54 -12.50 7.63 16.32
C ASP A 54 -12.21 6.73 15.12
N ALA A 55 -13.26 6.11 14.56
CA ALA A 55 -13.15 5.27 13.38
C ALA A 55 -12.68 6.08 12.15
N THR A 56 -13.21 7.31 11.98
CA THR A 56 -12.78 8.20 10.90
C THR A 56 -11.33 8.63 11.06
N ALA A 57 -10.90 8.98 12.28
CA ALA A 57 -9.53 9.35 12.57
C ALA A 57 -8.56 8.18 12.32
N LEU A 58 -8.90 6.98 12.80
CA LEU A 58 -8.10 5.77 12.62
C LEU A 58 -7.94 5.41 11.14
N LEU A 59 -9.03 5.38 10.38
CA LEU A 59 -8.99 5.07 8.95
C LEU A 59 -8.24 6.13 8.14
N THR A 60 -8.37 7.41 8.51
CA THR A 60 -7.64 8.49 7.85
C THR A 60 -6.14 8.38 8.10
N LYS A 61 -5.74 8.14 9.35
CA LYS A 61 -4.33 7.91 9.71
C LYS A 61 -3.75 6.70 8.97
N ASN A 62 -4.49 5.59 8.91
CA ASN A 62 -4.06 4.39 8.18
C ASN A 62 -3.92 4.65 6.68
N LEU A 63 -4.84 5.42 6.09
CA LEU A 63 -4.79 5.81 4.68
C LEU A 63 -3.56 6.69 4.38
N GLU A 64 -3.27 7.67 5.23
CA GLU A 64 -2.11 8.54 5.09
C GLU A 64 -0.80 7.76 5.22
N ALA A 65 -0.70 6.88 6.22
CA ALA A 65 0.45 5.99 6.40
C ALA A 65 0.66 5.09 5.17
N ALA A 66 -0.41 4.48 4.63
CA ALA A 66 -0.33 3.64 3.44
C ALA A 66 0.08 4.43 2.18
N LYS A 67 -0.42 5.67 2.02
CA LYS A 67 0.00 6.55 0.92
C LYS A 67 1.47 6.95 1.02
N LEU A 68 1.94 7.26 2.23
CA LEU A 68 3.35 7.58 2.47
C LEU A 68 4.23 6.36 2.17
N GLN A 69 3.89 5.18 2.69
CA GLN A 69 4.61 3.94 2.41
C GLN A 69 4.66 3.64 0.91
N LYS A 70 3.54 3.80 0.19
CA LYS A 70 3.51 3.64 -1.26
C LYS A 70 4.49 4.59 -1.96
N LYS A 71 4.54 5.85 -1.55
CA LYS A 71 5.46 6.84 -2.12
C LYS A 71 6.92 6.45 -1.84
N THR A 72 7.25 6.12 -0.60
CA THR A 72 8.60 5.68 -0.22
C THR A 72 9.03 4.44 -1.01
N HIS A 73 8.17 3.43 -1.13
CA HIS A 73 8.48 2.24 -1.92
C HIS A 73 8.66 2.53 -3.41
N GLN A 74 7.93 3.50 -3.95
CA GLN A 74 8.14 3.92 -5.34
C GLN A 74 9.52 4.57 -5.53
N GLU A 75 9.91 5.45 -4.62
CA GLU A 75 11.23 6.10 -4.63
C GLU A 75 12.35 5.06 -4.45
N ASP A 76 12.19 4.11 -3.53
CA ASP A 76 13.13 3.01 -3.32
C ASP A 76 13.28 2.13 -4.58
N LEU A 77 12.18 1.83 -5.27
CA LEU A 77 12.21 1.04 -6.51
C LEU A 77 12.96 1.77 -7.63
N ASP A 78 12.75 3.08 -7.76
CA ASP A 78 13.45 3.86 -8.78
C ASP A 78 14.94 3.99 -8.45
N PHE A 79 15.29 4.19 -7.18
CA PHE A 79 16.68 4.13 -6.72
C PHE A 79 17.33 2.77 -7.03
N LEU A 80 16.64 1.66 -6.74
CA LEU A 80 17.15 0.32 -7.00
C LEU A 80 17.40 0.07 -8.49
N LYS A 81 16.53 0.57 -9.38
CA LYS A 81 16.75 0.47 -10.84
C LYS A 81 18.05 1.16 -11.25
N ASP A 82 18.27 2.38 -10.76
CA ASP A 82 19.48 3.15 -11.08
C ASP A 82 20.75 2.48 -10.52
N GLN A 83 20.65 1.91 -9.32
CA GLN A 83 21.75 1.14 -8.73
C GLN A 83 22.06 -0.12 -9.55
N ILE A 84 21.04 -0.85 -10.03
CA ILE A 84 21.24 -2.02 -10.89
C ILE A 84 21.98 -1.62 -12.16
N VAL A 85 21.49 -0.61 -12.89
CA VAL A 85 22.11 -0.14 -14.14
C VAL A 85 23.55 0.30 -13.91
N THR A 86 23.81 1.08 -12.86
CA THR A 86 25.16 1.56 -12.52
C THR A 86 26.11 0.41 -12.19
N THR A 87 25.60 -0.58 -11.45
CA THR A 87 26.37 -1.77 -11.07
C THR A 87 26.71 -2.60 -12.32
N GLU A 88 25.74 -2.83 -13.20
CA GLU A 88 25.95 -3.58 -14.45
C GLU A 88 27.00 -2.93 -15.35
N VAL A 89 26.93 -1.61 -15.54
CA VAL A 89 27.92 -0.87 -16.34
C VAL A 89 29.31 -0.94 -15.70
N SER A 90 29.38 -0.84 -14.36
CA SER A 90 30.65 -0.92 -13.63
C SER A 90 31.29 -2.31 -13.78
N ILE A 91 30.50 -3.38 -13.67
CA ILE A 91 30.95 -4.76 -13.90
C ILE A 91 31.47 -4.92 -15.33
N ALA A 92 30.74 -4.42 -16.32
CA ALA A 92 31.16 -4.49 -17.73
C ALA A 92 32.49 -3.75 -17.98
N ARG A 93 32.71 -2.58 -17.36
CA ARG A 93 33.97 -1.82 -17.45
C ARG A 93 35.14 -2.58 -16.84
N VAL A 94 34.95 -3.16 -15.66
CA VAL A 94 35.98 -3.98 -14.99
C VAL A 94 36.33 -5.18 -15.84
N TYR A 95 35.33 -5.88 -16.39
CA TYR A 95 35.54 -7.00 -17.29
C TYR A 95 36.34 -6.60 -18.54
N ASN A 96 35.94 -5.50 -19.21
CA ASN A 96 36.64 -4.99 -20.39
C ASN A 96 38.10 -4.63 -20.09
N HIS A 97 38.35 -4.02 -18.93
CA HIS A 97 39.69 -3.68 -18.46
C HIS A 97 40.54 -4.94 -18.21
N ASP A 98 39.99 -5.96 -17.54
CA ASP A 98 40.67 -7.25 -17.32
C ASP A 98 41.02 -7.94 -18.64
N VAL A 99 40.10 -7.97 -19.61
CA VAL A 99 40.36 -8.52 -20.95
C VAL A 99 41.50 -7.77 -21.66
N LYS A 100 41.55 -6.44 -21.55
CA LYS A 100 42.62 -5.62 -22.14
C LYS A 100 43.99 -5.97 -21.53
N ILE A 101 44.09 -6.02 -20.21
CA ILE A 101 45.33 -6.39 -19.50
C ILE A 101 45.80 -7.78 -19.91
N ARG A 102 44.90 -8.77 -19.96
CA ARG A 102 45.25 -10.14 -20.37
C ARG A 102 45.77 -10.22 -21.81
N ARG A 103 45.23 -9.41 -22.72
CA ARG A 103 45.72 -9.32 -24.11
C ARG A 103 47.11 -8.70 -24.18
N GLU A 104 47.36 -7.64 -23.43
CA GLU A 104 48.67 -6.98 -23.37
C GLU A 104 49.74 -7.91 -22.79
N MET A 105 49.44 -8.68 -21.73
CA MET A 105 50.38 -9.66 -21.17
C MET A 105 50.73 -10.77 -22.17
N LYS A 106 49.75 -11.32 -22.90
CA LYS A 106 49.99 -12.33 -23.94
C LYS A 106 50.73 -11.79 -25.17
N GLY A 107 50.64 -10.49 -25.44
CA GLY A 107 51.40 -9.83 -26.51
C GLY A 107 52.88 -9.72 -26.16
N LYS A 108 53.20 -9.40 -24.90
CA LYS A 108 54.58 -9.28 -24.39
C LYS A 108 55.31 -10.60 -24.23
N GLU A 109 54.60 -11.71 -24.03
CA GLU A 109 55.21 -13.06 -23.99
C GLU A 109 55.59 -13.61 -25.38
N LYS A 110 55.15 -12.97 -26.47
CA LYS A 110 55.41 -13.39 -27.85
C LYS A 110 56.51 -12.60 -28.56
N GLU A 111 57.02 -11.55 -27.93
CA GLU A 111 58.20 -10.77 -28.35
C GLU A 111 59.44 -11.29 -27.62
#